data_AF-A0A2V9M4U4-F1
#
_entry.id   AF-A0A2V9M4U4-F1
#
_cell.length_a   1.000
_cell.length_b   1.000
_cell.length_c   1.000
_cell.angle_alpha   90.00
_cell.angle_beta   90.00
_cell.angle_gamma   90.00
#
_symmetry.space_group_name_H-M   'P 1'
#
loop_
_entity.id
_entity.type
_entity.pdbx_description
1 polymer ?
#
loop_
_entity_poly.entity_id
_entity_poly.type
_entity_poly.pdbx_seq_one_letter_code
_entity_poly.pdbx_strand_id
1 'polypeptide(L)'
;MGLLDKILAKDKGPSPRQLRRAMKQVTQIHGDAATRVGALERLAEWGTPEAASTLLRRFTVQVSQGSMDLEEKQYTVRLIVQIGQSAVEPIVQYLQTEPEVTWPVRALRELLPPQEFDDAIKNVLDRLATGYHRWPEAKSVLIEHLSDDAFPQIRATMLKFLEDENDDVLVAAAQYLARHADEEIRERLIETLLGSEHRPRVRGRIFELFQEHDWPVKGYRKRVEEVIAEPFYLTAKGDYPVDKEGIQNPE
;
A
#
# COMPACT_ATOMS: atom_id res chain seq x y z
N MET A 1 -2.21 -1.15 49.73
CA MET A 1 -2.63 -1.34 48.33
C MET A 1 -3.29 -2.70 48.21
N GLY A 2 -4.63 -2.70 48.17
CA GLY A 2 -5.44 -3.92 48.26
C GLY A 2 -5.53 -4.68 46.93
N LEU A 3 -6.05 -5.90 46.99
CA LEU A 3 -6.30 -6.75 45.81
C LEU A 3 -7.27 -6.06 44.82
N LEU A 4 -8.18 -5.23 45.34
CA LEU A 4 -9.12 -4.41 44.56
C LEU A 4 -8.43 -3.26 43.81
N ASP A 5 -7.39 -2.65 44.37
CA ASP A 5 -6.59 -1.60 43.68
C ASP A 5 -5.85 -2.17 42.47
N LYS A 6 -5.40 -3.43 42.54
CA LYS A 6 -4.71 -4.10 41.42
C LYS A 6 -5.66 -4.50 40.30
N ILE A 7 -6.92 -4.80 40.62
CA ILE A 7 -7.96 -5.11 39.63
C ILE A 7 -8.42 -3.81 38.95
N LEU A 8 -8.68 -2.74 39.71
CA LEU A 8 -9.03 -1.42 39.17
C LEU A 8 -7.88 -0.72 38.43
N ALA A 9 -6.62 -0.99 38.79
CA ALA A 9 -5.46 -0.52 38.05
C ALA A 9 -5.24 -1.28 36.74
N LYS A 10 -5.81 -2.48 36.59
CA LYS A 10 -5.78 -3.24 35.33
C LYS A 10 -6.68 -2.61 34.26
N ASP A 11 -7.74 -1.92 34.69
CA ASP A 11 -8.64 -1.13 33.81
C ASP A 11 -8.09 0.26 33.46
N LYS A 12 -7.09 0.74 34.20
CA LYS A 12 -6.38 1.98 33.85
C LYS A 12 -5.21 1.58 32.96
N GLY A 13 -5.38 1.76 31.65
CA GLY A 13 -4.33 1.59 30.65
C GLY A 13 -3.02 2.34 31.00
N PRO A 14 -1.99 2.23 30.15
CA PRO A 14 -0.66 2.74 30.50
C PRO A 14 -0.66 4.24 30.76
N SER A 15 0.09 4.66 31.78
CA SER A 15 0.35 6.08 31.98
C SER A 15 1.15 6.67 30.80
N PRO A 16 1.03 7.98 30.51
CA PRO A 16 1.84 8.62 29.47
C PRO A 16 3.34 8.44 29.65
N ARG A 17 3.82 8.32 30.90
CA ARG A 17 5.23 8.04 31.19
C ARG A 17 5.64 6.62 30.78
N GLN A 18 4.76 5.64 31.01
CA GLN A 18 4.98 4.25 30.58
C GLN A 18 4.99 4.15 29.05
N LEU A 19 4.05 4.79 28.36
CA LEU A 19 4.03 4.86 26.89
C LEU A 19 5.31 5.49 26.33
N ARG A 20 5.74 6.65 26.86
CA ARG A 20 6.99 7.28 26.43
C ARG A 20 8.22 6.41 26.65
N ARG A 21 8.25 5.61 27.73
CA ARG A 21 9.34 4.66 27.97
C ARG A 21 9.29 3.52 26.94
N ALA A 22 8.13 2.91 26.75
CA ALA A 22 7.94 1.84 25.79
C ALA A 22 8.31 2.30 24.36
N MET A 23 7.87 3.50 23.97
CA MET A 23 8.23 4.15 22.71
C MET A 23 9.74 4.17 22.47
N LYS A 24 10.51 4.68 23.46
CA LYS A 24 11.98 4.73 23.35
C LYS A 24 12.61 3.34 23.21
N GLN A 25 12.00 2.32 23.84
CA GLN A 25 12.49 0.96 23.77
C GLN A 25 12.20 0.36 22.39
N VAL A 26 10.95 0.41 21.90
CA VAL A 26 10.57 -0.20 20.62
C VAL A 26 11.27 0.45 19.41
N THR A 27 11.67 1.72 19.51
CA THR A 27 12.42 2.42 18.46
C THR A 27 13.94 2.40 18.63
N GLN A 28 14.46 1.61 19.58
CA GLN A 28 15.91 1.57 19.86
C GLN A 28 16.68 0.76 18.80
N ILE A 29 17.22 1.46 17.80
CA ILE A 29 17.95 0.86 16.65
C ILE A 29 19.24 0.14 17.08
N HIS A 30 19.99 0.70 18.02
CA HIS A 30 21.31 0.19 18.45
C HIS A 30 21.28 -0.48 19.83
N GLY A 31 20.22 -1.23 20.12
CA GLY A 31 20.00 -1.87 21.41
C GLY A 31 19.81 -3.38 21.34
N ASP A 32 19.77 -4.00 22.52
CA ASP A 32 19.42 -5.40 22.68
C ASP A 32 17.99 -5.69 22.21
N ALA A 33 17.83 -6.75 21.42
CA ALA A 33 16.55 -7.21 20.90
C ALA A 33 15.58 -7.55 22.03
N ALA A 34 16.06 -8.14 23.13
CA ALA A 34 15.20 -8.49 24.27
C ALA A 34 14.54 -7.25 24.90
N THR A 35 15.21 -6.09 24.86
CA THR A 35 14.63 -4.82 25.34
C THR A 35 13.48 -4.35 24.44
N ARG A 36 13.62 -4.50 23.12
CA ARG A 36 12.56 -4.16 22.16
C ARG A 36 11.40 -5.13 22.28
N VAL A 37 11.67 -6.42 22.19
CA VAL A 37 10.67 -7.50 22.27
C VAL A 37 9.85 -7.40 23.56
N GLY A 38 10.50 -7.27 24.72
CA GLY A 38 9.79 -7.12 25.99
C GLY A 38 9.02 -5.79 26.14
N ALA A 39 9.33 -4.76 25.34
CA ALA A 39 8.51 -3.56 25.26
C ALA A 39 7.31 -3.75 24.34
N LEU A 40 7.47 -4.48 23.22
CA LEU A 40 6.37 -4.85 22.32
C LEU A 40 5.33 -5.70 23.07
N GLU A 41 5.76 -6.75 23.76
CA GLU A 41 4.89 -7.62 24.55
C GLU A 41 4.10 -6.83 25.60
N ARG A 42 4.76 -5.96 26.37
CA ARG A 42 4.11 -5.12 27.38
C ARG A 42 3.05 -4.18 26.78
N LEU A 43 3.31 -3.63 25.59
CA LEU A 43 2.34 -2.79 24.90
C LEU A 43 1.12 -3.62 24.47
N ALA A 44 1.33 -4.83 23.98
CA ALA A 44 0.25 -5.74 23.61
C ALA A 44 -0.59 -6.15 24.83
N GLU A 45 0.05 -6.41 25.97
CA GLU A 45 -0.63 -6.72 27.24
C GLU A 45 -1.57 -5.61 27.73
N TRP A 46 -1.28 -4.34 27.41
CA TRP A 46 -2.17 -3.23 27.77
C TRP A 46 -3.44 -3.21 26.94
N GLY A 47 -3.40 -3.65 25.68
CA GLY A 47 -4.60 -3.78 24.84
C GLY A 47 -5.32 -2.47 24.51
N THR A 48 -4.71 -1.30 24.73
CA THR A 48 -5.37 0.00 24.49
C THR A 48 -4.99 0.62 23.13
N PRO A 49 -5.80 1.55 22.59
CA PRO A 49 -5.47 2.25 21.35
C PRO A 49 -4.13 2.99 21.40
N GLU A 50 -3.77 3.60 22.55
CA GLU A 50 -2.50 4.31 22.71
C GLU A 50 -1.30 3.35 22.72
N ALA A 51 -1.50 2.14 23.26
CA ALA A 51 -0.50 1.09 23.22
C ALA A 51 -0.31 0.57 21.78
N ALA A 52 -1.39 0.36 21.03
CA ALA A 52 -1.35 0.01 19.61
C ALA A 52 -0.64 1.10 18.77
N SER A 53 -0.98 2.37 18.99
CA SER A 53 -0.29 3.51 18.34
C SER A 53 1.21 3.51 18.63
N THR A 54 1.61 3.14 19.85
CA THR A 54 3.03 3.02 20.22
C THR A 54 3.71 1.80 19.60
N LEU A 55 3.02 0.65 19.49
CA LEU A 55 3.53 -0.54 18.79
C LEU A 55 3.85 -0.25 17.32
N LEU A 56 2.95 0.46 16.64
CA LEU A 56 3.10 0.82 15.23
C LEU A 56 4.40 1.58 14.95
N ARG A 57 4.97 2.27 15.95
CA ARG A 57 6.26 2.96 15.81
C ARG A 57 7.45 2.03 15.61
N ARG A 58 7.31 0.72 15.86
CA ARG A 58 8.34 -0.25 15.48
C ARG A 58 8.56 -0.30 13.97
N PHE A 59 7.52 -0.02 13.17
CA PHE A 59 7.64 -0.02 11.71
C PHE A 59 8.39 1.18 11.16
N THR A 60 8.56 2.25 11.94
CA THR A 60 9.27 3.47 11.51
C THR A 60 10.79 3.39 11.71
N VAL A 61 11.31 2.26 12.17
CA VAL A 61 12.76 2.05 12.35
C VAL A 61 13.20 0.74 11.71
N GLN A 62 14.47 0.70 11.33
CA GLN A 62 15.13 -0.51 10.81
C GLN A 62 16.35 -0.79 11.67
N VAL A 63 16.45 -2.01 12.22
CA VAL A 63 17.63 -2.46 12.97
C VAL A 63 18.69 -3.01 12.02
N SER A 64 19.96 -3.04 12.46
CA SER A 64 21.10 -3.38 11.59
C SER A 64 21.08 -4.81 11.06
N GLN A 65 20.54 -5.76 11.84
CA GLN A 65 20.40 -7.15 11.44
C GLN A 65 19.06 -7.35 10.71
N GLY A 66 19.09 -7.46 9.39
CA GLY A 66 17.88 -7.49 8.56
C GLY A 66 16.93 -8.66 8.87
N SER A 67 17.44 -9.86 9.16
CA SER A 67 16.59 -11.01 9.54
C SER A 67 15.86 -10.75 10.86
N MET A 68 16.55 -10.19 11.86
CA MET A 68 15.97 -9.80 13.14
C MET A 68 14.94 -8.68 12.98
N ASP A 69 15.22 -7.67 12.13
CA ASP A 69 14.25 -6.60 11.84
C ASP A 69 12.95 -7.17 11.28
N LEU A 70 13.07 -8.09 10.32
CA LEU A 70 11.94 -8.77 9.69
C LEU A 70 11.13 -9.58 10.72
N GLU A 71 11.80 -10.39 11.52
CA GLU A 71 11.17 -11.20 12.58
C GLU A 71 10.43 -10.33 13.61
N GLU A 72 11.04 -9.23 14.05
CA GLU A 72 10.42 -8.30 14.99
C GLU A 72 9.20 -7.59 14.39
N LYS A 73 9.24 -7.19 13.12
CA LYS A 73 8.10 -6.57 12.44
C LYS A 73 6.95 -7.56 12.25
N GLN A 74 7.25 -8.80 11.85
CA GLN A 74 6.27 -9.89 11.80
C GLN A 74 5.66 -10.16 13.18
N TYR A 75 6.49 -10.17 14.23
CA TYR A 75 6.00 -10.35 15.59
C TYR A 75 5.12 -9.18 16.05
N THR A 76 5.49 -7.96 15.70
CA THR A 76 4.70 -6.76 15.99
C THR A 76 3.32 -6.84 15.34
N VAL A 77 3.20 -7.36 14.11
CA VAL A 77 1.90 -7.61 13.48
C VAL A 77 1.05 -8.57 14.32
N ARG A 78 1.61 -9.71 14.75
CA ARG A 78 0.90 -10.69 15.60
C ARG A 78 0.41 -10.06 16.91
N LEU A 79 1.22 -9.21 17.52
CA LEU A 79 0.88 -8.50 18.76
C LEU A 79 -0.21 -7.44 18.55
N ILE A 80 -0.19 -6.73 17.42
CA ILE A 80 -1.26 -5.79 17.05
C ILE A 80 -2.58 -6.54 16.84
N VAL A 81 -2.55 -7.69 16.15
CA VAL A 81 -3.73 -8.54 15.96
C VAL A 81 -4.25 -9.07 17.31
N GLN A 82 -3.36 -9.42 18.24
CA GLN A 82 -3.73 -9.81 19.61
C GLN A 82 -4.44 -8.68 20.38
N ILE A 83 -4.11 -7.40 20.15
CA ILE A 83 -4.85 -6.27 20.75
C ILE A 83 -6.30 -6.24 20.24
N GLY A 84 -6.55 -6.70 19.01
CA GLY A 84 -7.89 -6.77 18.44
C GLY A 84 -8.44 -5.40 18.04
N GLN A 85 -9.75 -5.21 18.23
CA GLN A 85 -10.49 -4.05 17.69
C GLN A 85 -9.92 -2.69 18.11
N SER A 86 -9.32 -2.59 19.31
CA SER A 86 -8.71 -1.35 19.80
C SER A 86 -7.51 -0.87 18.97
N ALA A 87 -6.95 -1.72 18.10
CA ALA A 87 -5.86 -1.35 17.20
C ALA A 87 -6.33 -0.79 15.84
N VAL A 88 -7.60 -0.98 15.45
CA VAL A 88 -8.10 -0.63 14.11
C VAL A 88 -7.94 0.86 13.81
N GLU A 89 -8.48 1.74 14.66
CA GLU A 89 -8.36 3.19 14.46
C GLU A 89 -6.89 3.68 14.47
N PRO A 90 -6.04 3.26 15.43
CA PRO A 90 -4.61 3.57 15.39
C PRO A 90 -3.91 3.17 14.09
N ILE A 91 -4.25 2.00 13.51
CA ILE A 91 -3.69 1.58 12.22
C ILE A 91 -4.16 2.52 11.10
N VAL A 92 -5.45 2.81 11.02
CA VAL A 92 -6.01 3.71 9.98
C VAL A 92 -5.36 5.09 10.04
N GLN A 93 -5.15 5.64 11.24
CA GLN A 93 -4.46 6.92 11.42
C GLN A 93 -2.99 6.84 10.98
N TYR A 94 -2.30 5.73 11.30
CA TYR A 94 -0.92 5.51 10.88
C TYR A 94 -0.79 5.48 9.35
N LEU A 95 -1.67 4.74 8.67
CA LEU A 95 -1.68 4.60 7.20
C LEU A 95 -1.83 5.93 6.44
N GLN A 96 -2.32 6.98 7.11
CA GLN A 96 -2.51 8.30 6.51
C GLN A 96 -1.29 9.22 6.65
N THR A 97 -0.30 8.86 7.47
CA THR A 97 0.75 9.80 7.93
C THR A 97 2.18 9.27 7.83
N GLU A 98 2.36 7.96 7.74
CA GLU A 98 3.67 7.31 7.77
C GLU A 98 3.97 6.59 6.44
N PRO A 99 5.26 6.50 6.03
CA PRO A 99 5.63 5.91 4.75
C PRO A 99 5.58 4.38 4.73
N GLU A 100 5.97 3.73 5.83
CA GLU A 100 6.06 2.27 5.90
C GLU A 100 4.71 1.67 6.30
N VAL A 101 3.87 1.41 5.29
CA VAL A 101 2.49 0.94 5.47
C VAL A 101 2.30 -0.58 5.28
N THR A 102 3.31 -1.29 4.79
CA THR A 102 3.26 -2.74 4.47
C THR A 102 2.84 -3.62 5.64
N TRP A 103 3.35 -3.33 6.85
CA TRP A 103 3.06 -4.13 8.03
C TRP A 103 1.73 -3.75 8.70
N PRO A 104 1.42 -2.46 8.93
CA PRO A 104 0.12 -2.07 9.47
C PRO A 104 -1.06 -2.54 8.61
N VAL A 105 -0.98 -2.45 7.28
CA VAL A 105 -2.08 -2.90 6.40
C VAL A 105 -2.33 -4.40 6.48
N ARG A 106 -1.28 -5.21 6.69
CA ARG A 106 -1.41 -6.66 6.96
C ARG A 106 -2.13 -6.92 8.27
N ALA A 107 -1.75 -6.22 9.34
CA ALA A 107 -2.45 -6.32 10.62
C ALA A 107 -3.93 -5.91 10.49
N LEU A 108 -4.23 -4.84 9.75
CA LEU A 108 -5.61 -4.39 9.52
C LEU A 108 -6.45 -5.44 8.79
N ARG A 109 -5.87 -6.12 7.79
CA ARG A 109 -6.55 -7.20 7.06
C ARG A 109 -6.88 -8.39 7.94
N GLU A 110 -6.02 -8.73 8.89
CA GLU A 110 -6.28 -9.81 9.84
C GLU A 110 -7.34 -9.42 10.89
N LEU A 111 -7.52 -8.12 11.15
CA LEU A 111 -8.46 -7.61 12.15
C LEU A 111 -9.89 -7.41 11.62
N LEU A 112 -10.04 -7.07 10.34
CA LEU A 112 -11.32 -6.67 9.75
C LEU A 112 -11.89 -7.72 8.80
N PRO A 113 -13.23 -7.87 8.75
CA PRO A 113 -13.88 -8.56 7.64
C PRO A 113 -13.50 -7.94 6.29
N PRO A 114 -13.52 -8.70 5.17
CA PRO A 114 -13.06 -8.22 3.86
C PRO A 114 -13.68 -6.89 3.42
N GLN A 115 -15.01 -6.73 3.57
CA GLN A 115 -15.71 -5.51 3.18
C GLN A 115 -15.30 -4.31 4.04
N GLU A 116 -15.20 -4.48 5.37
CA GLU A 116 -14.77 -3.41 6.28
C GLU A 116 -13.31 -3.02 6.04
N PHE A 117 -12.46 -3.99 5.67
CA PHE A 117 -11.09 -3.73 5.26
C PHE A 117 -11.05 -2.85 4.00
N ASP A 118 -11.76 -3.22 2.94
CA ASP A 118 -11.78 -2.45 1.69
C ASP A 118 -12.35 -1.04 1.89
N ASP A 119 -13.41 -0.90 2.70
CA ASP A 119 -13.97 0.41 3.07
C ASP A 119 -12.94 1.26 3.84
N ALA A 120 -12.18 0.66 4.77
CA ALA A 120 -11.12 1.36 5.49
C ALA A 120 -9.99 1.82 4.56
N ILE A 121 -9.50 0.96 3.67
CA ILE A 121 -8.45 1.31 2.70
C ILE A 121 -8.94 2.38 1.73
N LYS A 122 -10.17 2.26 1.23
CA LYS A 122 -10.80 3.29 0.40
C LYS A 122 -10.80 4.65 1.10
N ASN A 123 -11.26 4.72 2.35
CA ASN A 123 -11.32 5.98 3.08
C ASN A 123 -9.93 6.61 3.29
N VAL A 124 -8.90 5.78 3.50
CA VAL A 124 -7.50 6.24 3.53
C VAL A 124 -7.08 6.78 2.17
N LEU A 125 -7.30 6.04 1.08
CA LEU A 125 -6.92 6.46 -0.27
C LEU A 125 -7.66 7.72 -0.72
N ASP A 126 -8.94 7.86 -0.44
CA ASP A 126 -9.73 9.06 -0.75
C ASP A 126 -9.13 10.30 -0.08
N ARG A 127 -8.69 10.16 1.18
CA ARG A 127 -8.00 11.24 1.90
C ARG A 127 -6.62 11.52 1.30
N LEU A 128 -5.87 10.48 0.96
CA LEU A 128 -4.55 10.60 0.32
C LEU A 128 -4.63 11.17 -1.12
N ALA A 129 -5.80 11.10 -1.77
CA ALA A 129 -6.04 11.74 -3.06
C ALA A 129 -6.27 13.25 -2.93
N THR A 130 -6.53 13.77 -1.72
CA THR A 130 -6.70 15.21 -1.49
C THR A 130 -5.36 15.89 -1.22
N GLY A 131 -4.79 16.49 -2.26
CA GLY A 131 -3.63 17.40 -2.15
C GLY A 131 -2.28 16.70 -1.98
N TYR A 132 -1.28 17.50 -1.60
CA TYR A 132 0.09 17.05 -1.41
C TYR A 132 0.22 16.14 -0.19
N HIS A 133 0.92 15.03 -0.36
CA HIS A 133 1.30 14.11 0.72
C HIS A 133 2.80 13.91 0.71
N ARG A 134 3.38 13.84 1.92
CA ARG A 134 4.83 13.68 2.10
C ARG A 134 5.34 12.32 1.59
N TRP A 135 4.50 11.29 1.66
CA TRP A 135 4.83 9.90 1.37
C TRP A 135 3.85 9.32 0.35
N PRO A 136 3.88 9.81 -0.90
CA PRO A 136 2.93 9.36 -1.93
C PRO A 136 3.04 7.84 -2.22
N GLU A 137 4.20 7.24 -1.99
CA GLU A 137 4.47 5.81 -2.20
C GLU A 137 3.61 4.91 -1.29
N ALA A 138 3.10 5.43 -0.18
CA ALA A 138 2.15 4.68 0.65
C ALA A 138 0.86 4.33 -0.14
N LYS A 139 0.46 5.18 -1.09
CA LYS A 139 -0.75 4.95 -1.89
C LYS A 139 -0.62 3.68 -2.75
N SER A 140 0.53 3.45 -3.41
CA SER A 140 0.70 2.28 -4.28
C SER A 140 0.59 0.97 -3.50
N VAL A 141 1.23 0.89 -2.33
CA VAL A 141 1.13 -0.29 -1.44
C VAL A 141 -0.33 -0.53 -1.00
N LEU A 142 -1.07 0.54 -0.66
CA LEU A 142 -2.47 0.41 -0.28
C LEU A 142 -3.37 -0.04 -1.45
N ILE A 143 -3.11 0.44 -2.67
CA ILE A 143 -3.84 0.02 -3.88
C ILE A 143 -3.65 -1.48 -4.14
N GLU A 144 -2.42 -2.01 -4.00
CA GLU A 144 -2.11 -3.43 -4.17
C GLU A 144 -2.88 -4.34 -3.20
N HIS A 145 -3.35 -3.79 -2.10
CA HIS A 145 -4.13 -4.50 -1.10
C HIS A 145 -5.64 -4.49 -1.36
N LEU A 146 -6.17 -3.66 -2.26
CA LEU A 146 -7.60 -3.65 -2.54
C LEU A 146 -8.05 -4.93 -3.27
N SER A 147 -9.18 -5.49 -2.82
CA SER A 147 -9.84 -6.60 -3.53
C SER A 147 -10.55 -6.11 -4.80
N ASP A 148 -10.87 -7.05 -5.70
CA ASP A 148 -11.65 -6.74 -6.90
C ASP A 148 -13.09 -6.29 -6.56
N ASP A 149 -13.64 -6.74 -5.43
CA ASP A 149 -14.98 -6.38 -4.96
C ASP A 149 -15.09 -4.90 -4.56
N ALA A 150 -13.96 -4.25 -4.24
CA ALA A 150 -13.91 -2.83 -3.91
C ALA A 150 -14.10 -1.91 -5.13
N PHE A 151 -13.98 -2.43 -6.36
CA PHE A 151 -13.96 -1.63 -7.59
C PHE A 151 -15.13 -0.64 -7.74
N PRO A 152 -16.41 -1.02 -7.52
CA PRO A 152 -17.52 -0.08 -7.67
C PRO A 152 -17.40 1.17 -6.79
N GLN A 153 -16.76 1.04 -5.63
CA GLN A 153 -16.62 2.11 -4.64
C GLN A 153 -15.36 2.95 -4.88
N ILE A 154 -14.29 2.35 -5.40
CA ILE A 154 -12.97 2.99 -5.53
C ILE A 154 -12.65 3.48 -6.96
N ARG A 155 -13.44 3.11 -7.98
CA ARG A 155 -13.20 3.46 -9.40
C ARG A 155 -12.87 4.94 -9.60
N ALA A 156 -13.66 5.85 -9.02
CA ALA A 156 -13.45 7.29 -9.15
C ALA A 156 -12.11 7.75 -8.56
N THR A 157 -11.66 7.13 -7.47
CA THR A 157 -10.38 7.45 -6.83
C THR A 157 -9.21 6.88 -7.62
N MET A 158 -9.34 5.68 -8.16
CA MET A 158 -8.34 5.09 -9.06
C MET A 158 -8.15 5.92 -10.34
N LEU A 159 -9.24 6.43 -10.92
CA LEU A 159 -9.16 7.32 -12.09
C LEU A 159 -8.42 8.63 -11.77
N LYS A 160 -8.58 9.19 -10.55
CA LYS A 160 -7.80 10.36 -10.12
C LYS A 160 -6.32 10.04 -9.95
N PHE A 161 -5.99 8.83 -9.49
CA PHE A 161 -4.59 8.40 -9.37
C PHE A 161 -3.89 8.19 -10.71
N LEU A 162 -4.62 8.12 -11.84
CA LEU A 162 -4.03 8.23 -13.18
C LEU A 162 -3.48 9.63 -13.50
N GLU A 163 -3.62 10.59 -12.60
CA GLU A 163 -3.10 11.95 -12.71
C GLU A 163 -2.12 12.27 -11.56
N ASP A 164 -1.73 11.26 -10.76
CA ASP A 164 -0.82 11.45 -9.61
C ASP A 164 0.60 11.83 -10.08
N GLU A 165 1.28 12.67 -9.31
CA GLU A 165 2.64 13.09 -9.63
C GLU A 165 3.66 11.96 -9.45
N ASN A 166 3.35 10.96 -8.61
CA ASN A 166 4.22 9.84 -8.33
C ASN A 166 3.95 8.65 -9.28
N ASP A 167 4.99 8.21 -10.00
CA ASP A 167 4.90 7.11 -10.97
C ASP A 167 4.42 5.78 -10.37
N ASP A 168 4.76 5.46 -9.11
CA ASP A 168 4.34 4.20 -8.45
C ASP A 168 2.84 4.16 -8.23
N VAL A 169 2.27 5.30 -7.83
CA VAL A 169 0.82 5.45 -7.62
C VAL A 169 0.08 5.31 -8.93
N LEU A 170 0.55 5.99 -9.97
CA LEU A 170 0.07 5.90 -11.34
C LEU A 170 0.06 4.46 -11.85
N VAL A 171 1.19 3.75 -11.70
CA VAL A 171 1.35 2.36 -12.12
C VAL A 171 0.40 1.44 -11.36
N ALA A 172 0.31 1.56 -10.03
CA ALA A 172 -0.57 0.74 -9.22
C ALA A 172 -2.05 0.97 -9.57
N ALA A 173 -2.45 2.23 -9.79
CA ALA A 173 -3.80 2.57 -10.22
C ALA A 173 -4.13 2.01 -11.61
N ALA A 174 -3.20 2.12 -12.57
CA ALA A 174 -3.37 1.57 -13.90
C ALA A 174 -3.55 0.04 -13.87
N GLN A 175 -2.71 -0.66 -13.10
CA GLN A 175 -2.82 -2.10 -12.90
C GLN A 175 -4.15 -2.49 -12.25
N TYR A 176 -4.57 -1.76 -11.21
CA TYR A 176 -5.83 -1.99 -10.53
C TYR A 176 -7.02 -1.83 -11.49
N LEU A 177 -7.09 -0.71 -12.22
CA LEU A 177 -8.14 -0.44 -13.19
C LEU A 177 -8.19 -1.50 -14.30
N ALA A 178 -7.02 -1.97 -14.75
CA ALA A 178 -6.97 -2.93 -15.85
C ALA A 178 -7.64 -4.28 -15.57
N ARG A 179 -7.68 -4.69 -14.29
CA ARG A 179 -8.44 -5.87 -13.85
C ARG A 179 -9.95 -5.76 -14.09
N HIS A 180 -10.46 -4.54 -14.22
CA HIS A 180 -11.88 -4.22 -14.36
C HIS A 180 -12.21 -3.60 -15.72
N ALA A 181 -11.45 -4.01 -16.74
CA ALA A 181 -11.51 -3.55 -18.12
C ALA A 181 -12.91 -3.16 -18.62
N ASP A 182 -13.06 -1.90 -18.99
CA ASP A 182 -14.15 -1.42 -19.83
C ASP A 182 -13.58 -0.43 -20.87
N GLU A 183 -14.41 0.01 -21.82
CA GLU A 183 -13.99 0.91 -22.88
C GLU A 183 -13.49 2.26 -22.34
N GLU A 184 -14.10 2.77 -21.26
CA GLU A 184 -13.68 4.03 -20.63
C GLU A 184 -12.30 3.87 -20.00
N ILE A 185 -12.05 2.79 -19.26
CA ILE A 185 -10.75 2.48 -18.66
C ILE A 185 -9.68 2.31 -19.73
N ARG A 186 -10.00 1.59 -20.82
CA ARG A 186 -9.09 1.44 -21.97
C ARG A 186 -8.70 2.82 -22.51
N GLU A 187 -9.67 3.68 -22.81
CA GLU A 187 -9.39 5.03 -23.33
C GLU A 187 -8.60 5.88 -22.35
N ARG A 188 -8.95 5.86 -21.06
CA ARG A 188 -8.23 6.60 -20.01
C ARG A 188 -6.77 6.14 -19.88
N LEU A 189 -6.49 4.85 -19.99
CA LEU A 189 -5.12 4.35 -19.96
C LEU A 189 -4.32 4.76 -21.21
N ILE A 190 -4.96 4.83 -22.39
CA ILE A 190 -4.31 5.39 -23.59
C ILE A 190 -3.99 6.88 -23.38
N GLU A 191 -4.92 7.64 -22.81
CA GLU A 191 -4.70 9.06 -22.51
C GLU A 191 -3.55 9.25 -21.52
N THR A 192 -3.49 8.44 -20.45
CA THR A 192 -2.37 8.43 -19.50
C THR A 192 -1.06 8.08 -20.19
N LEU A 193 -1.04 7.08 -21.07
CA LEU A 193 0.14 6.72 -21.87
C LEU A 193 0.66 7.91 -22.68
N LEU A 194 -0.25 8.60 -23.39
CA LEU A 194 0.08 9.73 -24.27
C LEU A 194 0.51 10.98 -23.48
N GLY A 195 -0.02 11.18 -22.27
CA GLY A 195 0.38 12.25 -21.37
C GLY A 195 1.68 11.99 -20.59
N SER A 196 2.19 10.76 -20.63
CA SER A 196 3.33 10.30 -19.82
C SER A 196 4.67 10.39 -20.57
N GLU A 197 4.85 11.34 -21.49
CA GLU A 197 6.02 11.45 -22.38
C GLU A 197 7.37 11.30 -21.65
N HIS A 198 7.51 11.94 -20.48
CA HIS A 198 8.73 11.93 -19.66
C HIS A 198 8.72 10.88 -18.54
N ARG A 199 7.76 9.94 -18.56
CA ARG A 199 7.56 8.91 -17.53
C ARG A 199 7.68 7.51 -18.16
N PRO A 200 8.90 7.07 -18.55
CA PRO A 200 9.10 5.83 -19.29
C PRO A 200 8.60 4.59 -18.54
N ARG A 201 8.65 4.59 -17.20
CA ARG A 201 8.15 3.49 -16.38
C ARG A 201 6.63 3.34 -16.46
N VAL A 202 5.90 4.45 -16.39
CA VAL A 202 4.44 4.48 -16.55
C VAL A 202 4.06 3.99 -17.94
N ARG A 203 4.74 4.51 -18.97
CA ARG A 203 4.49 4.12 -20.36
C ARG A 203 4.75 2.64 -20.62
N GLY A 204 5.90 2.13 -20.15
CA GLY A 204 6.26 0.72 -20.24
C GLY A 204 5.18 -0.17 -19.62
N ARG A 205 4.74 0.15 -18.39
CA ARG A 205 3.72 -0.66 -17.74
C ARG A 205 2.35 -0.59 -18.43
N ILE A 206 1.94 0.56 -18.95
CA ILE A 206 0.68 0.65 -19.70
C ILE A 206 0.77 -0.19 -20.98
N PHE A 207 1.88 -0.17 -21.71
CA PHE A 207 2.05 -1.06 -22.87
C PHE A 207 1.96 -2.54 -22.48
N GLU A 208 2.59 -2.95 -21.37
CA GLU A 208 2.47 -4.31 -20.84
C GLU A 208 1.02 -4.66 -20.52
N LEU A 209 0.24 -3.75 -19.92
CA LEU A 209 -1.18 -3.99 -19.64
C LEU A 209 -2.00 -4.16 -20.93
N PHE A 210 -1.80 -3.28 -21.93
CA PHE A 210 -2.49 -3.41 -23.22
C PHE A 210 -2.19 -4.74 -23.90
N GLN A 211 -0.97 -5.24 -23.74
CA GLN A 211 -0.58 -6.55 -24.19
C GLN A 211 -1.21 -7.69 -23.38
N GLU A 212 -1.10 -7.66 -22.05
CA GLU A 212 -1.64 -8.68 -21.14
C GLU A 212 -3.13 -8.90 -21.37
N HIS A 213 -3.85 -7.82 -21.74
CA HIS A 213 -5.28 -7.82 -21.98
C HIS A 213 -5.70 -7.89 -23.47
N ASP A 214 -4.74 -7.97 -24.41
CA ASP A 214 -4.99 -7.93 -25.87
C ASP A 214 -5.91 -6.76 -26.29
N TRP A 215 -5.65 -5.58 -25.75
CA TRP A 215 -6.47 -4.40 -26.03
C TRP A 215 -6.03 -3.67 -27.30
N PRO A 216 -6.98 -3.32 -28.17
CA PRO A 216 -6.69 -2.52 -29.33
C PRO A 216 -6.49 -1.06 -28.94
N VAL A 217 -5.68 -0.32 -29.71
CA VAL A 217 -5.59 1.15 -29.63
C VAL A 217 -6.50 1.86 -30.65
N LYS A 218 -7.64 1.24 -30.99
CA LYS A 218 -8.61 1.79 -31.94
C LYS A 218 -9.02 3.21 -31.53
N GLY A 219 -9.01 4.13 -32.50
CA GLY A 219 -9.25 5.57 -32.29
C GLY A 219 -8.00 6.39 -31.98
N TYR A 220 -6.93 5.75 -31.49
CA TYR A 220 -5.70 6.42 -31.04
C TYR A 220 -4.44 5.99 -31.80
N ARG A 221 -4.56 5.04 -32.73
CA ARG A 221 -3.44 4.40 -33.44
C ARG A 221 -2.32 5.37 -33.84
N LYS A 222 -2.61 6.43 -34.60
CA LYS A 222 -1.58 7.38 -35.07
C LYS A 222 -0.77 8.01 -33.92
N ARG A 223 -1.46 8.47 -32.89
CA ARG A 223 -0.83 9.09 -31.70
C ARG A 223 -0.02 8.07 -30.92
N VAL A 224 -0.48 6.83 -30.87
CA VAL A 224 0.22 5.75 -30.20
C VAL A 224 1.49 5.34 -30.98
N GLU A 225 1.43 5.29 -32.31
CA GLU A 225 2.59 5.03 -33.20
C GLU A 225 3.70 6.07 -33.01
N GLU A 226 3.35 7.32 -32.72
CA GLU A 226 4.33 8.40 -32.48
C GLU A 226 5.10 8.22 -31.17
N VAL A 227 4.50 7.55 -30.18
CA VAL A 227 5.13 7.39 -28.87
C VAL A 227 5.77 6.03 -28.71
N ILE A 228 5.24 4.96 -29.32
CA ILE A 228 5.67 3.57 -29.10
C ILE A 228 7.20 3.41 -29.20
N ALA A 229 7.76 2.60 -28.31
CA ALA A 229 9.20 2.35 -28.21
C ALA A 229 9.47 0.87 -27.98
N GLU A 230 10.67 0.41 -28.35
CA GLU A 230 11.10 -0.97 -28.11
C GLU A 230 10.94 -1.37 -26.62
N PRO A 231 10.55 -2.63 -26.33
CA PRO A 231 10.33 -3.75 -27.26
C PRO A 231 8.91 -3.80 -27.86
N PHE A 232 8.09 -2.76 -27.68
CA PHE A 232 6.70 -2.78 -28.11
C PHE A 232 6.54 -2.36 -29.58
N TYR A 233 5.63 -2.99 -30.30
CA TYR A 233 5.21 -2.57 -31.65
C TYR A 233 3.70 -2.78 -31.84
N LEU A 234 3.08 -2.03 -32.76
CA LEU A 234 1.66 -2.20 -33.09
C LEU A 234 1.49 -3.18 -34.25
N THR A 235 0.62 -4.18 -34.07
CA THR A 235 0.19 -5.04 -35.17
C THR A 235 -0.77 -4.30 -36.12
N ALA A 236 -1.06 -4.91 -37.28
CA ALA A 236 -2.09 -4.42 -38.20
C ALA A 236 -3.50 -4.30 -37.55
N LYS A 237 -3.75 -5.08 -36.49
CA LYS A 237 -5.01 -5.04 -35.72
C LYS A 237 -5.02 -3.96 -34.64
N GLY A 238 -3.86 -3.44 -34.25
CA GLY A 238 -3.71 -2.42 -33.21
C GLY A 238 -3.33 -2.97 -31.84
N ASP A 239 -2.90 -4.24 -31.77
CA ASP A 239 -2.52 -4.95 -30.53
C ASP A 239 -0.99 -5.01 -30.37
N TYR A 240 -0.51 -5.32 -29.15
CA TYR A 240 0.91 -5.36 -28.75
C TYR A 240 1.45 -6.78 -28.51
N PRO A 241 2.24 -7.37 -29.43
CA PRO A 241 2.94 -8.64 -29.21
C PRO A 241 4.32 -8.47 -28.53
N VAL A 242 4.77 -9.49 -27.79
CA VAL A 242 6.14 -9.59 -27.25
C VAL A 242 6.99 -10.21 -28.35
N ASP A 243 8.19 -9.68 -28.57
CA ASP A 243 9.21 -10.41 -29.30
C ASP A 243 9.70 -11.60 -28.44
N LYS A 244 9.01 -12.74 -28.51
CA LYS A 244 9.47 -14.01 -27.92
C LYS A 244 10.46 -14.65 -28.89
N GLU A 245 11.67 -14.08 -28.97
CA GLU A 245 12.80 -14.53 -29.80
C GLU A 245 12.53 -14.72 -31.32
N GLY A 246 13.08 -13.83 -32.13
CA GLY A 246 13.71 -14.16 -33.41
C GLY A 246 12.80 -14.52 -34.59
N ILE A 247 12.28 -13.51 -35.29
CA ILE A 247 11.93 -13.67 -36.70
C ILE A 247 13.03 -13.03 -37.54
N GLN A 248 13.89 -13.89 -38.10
CA GLN A 248 14.69 -13.58 -39.27
C GLN A 248 13.81 -12.90 -40.32
N ASN A 249 14.25 -11.74 -40.80
CA ASN A 249 13.73 -11.12 -42.02
C ASN A 249 13.56 -12.20 -43.10
N PRO A 250 12.38 -12.35 -43.72
CA PRO A 250 12.34 -12.87 -45.07
C PRO A 250 12.87 -11.77 -46.00
N GLU A 251 13.85 -12.15 -46.82
CA GLU A 251 14.31 -11.37 -47.98
C GLU A 251 13.16 -10.95 -48.90
#